data_AF-A0A395IPS2-F1
#
_entry.id   AF-A0A395IPS2-F1
#
_cell.length_a   1.000
_cell.length_b   1.000
_cell.length_c   1.000
_cell.angle_alpha   90.00
_cell.angle_beta   90.00
_cell.angle_gamma   90.00
#
_symmetry.space_group_name_H-M   'P 1'
#
loop_
_entity.id
_entity.type
_entity.pdbx_description
1 polymer ?
#
loop_
_entity_poly.entity_id
_entity_poly.type
_entity_poly.pdbx_seq_one_letter_code
_entity_poly.pdbx_strand_id
1 'polypeptide(L)'
;MVAYSEQVLICSGKSDWPSRIEEESSGDNLAADIKELIGRGGMYSDPYNNVLITNASFPSTILSHRPELLTNSAYIVPSFKYIPFLPRVSFDSVQALVKGFLLPTKLHPAHDSLSPIHKDRLLKSKEQAEFLPAVKDVKEMLVLICGHGGRDVRCGITGPILQAEFERVLPVKDVQVLKGAVEVGDNGATELLGAPNEPVIKTARVGLISHIGGHKFAGNVILYIPPKMTTMDGEAHPLAGCGIWQGWEKDRDRDRSSVFATNGSWRE
;
A
#
# COMPACT_ATOMS: atom_id res chain seq x y z
N MET A 1 -6.48 -7.24 14.02
CA MET A 1 -6.09 -7.43 12.61
C MET A 1 -4.97 -8.46 12.55
N VAL A 2 -4.92 -9.34 11.55
CA VAL A 2 -3.78 -10.26 11.38
C VAL A 2 -2.60 -9.45 10.85
N ALA A 3 -1.43 -9.61 11.46
CA ALA A 3 -0.18 -9.04 10.95
C ALA A 3 0.01 -9.38 9.47
N TYR A 4 0.48 -8.43 8.66
CA TYR A 4 0.78 -8.66 7.24
C TYR A 4 2.23 -8.28 6.93
N SER A 5 2.93 -9.10 6.17
CA SER A 5 4.32 -8.82 5.76
C SER A 5 4.39 -7.61 4.84
N GLU A 6 3.46 -7.51 3.90
CA GLU A 6 3.29 -6.39 2.98
C GLU A 6 1.80 -6.08 2.79
N GLN A 7 1.48 -4.83 2.53
CA GLN A 7 0.22 -4.36 1.99
C GLN A 7 0.46 -3.86 0.57
N VAL A 8 -0.31 -4.38 -0.38
CA VAL A 8 -0.41 -3.88 -1.75
C VAL A 8 -1.59 -2.92 -1.80
N LEU A 9 -1.29 -1.68 -2.16
CA LEU A 9 -2.26 -0.62 -2.33
C LEU A 9 -2.43 -0.31 -3.81
N ILE A 10 -3.43 -0.89 -4.44
CA ILE A 10 -3.72 -0.77 -5.87
C ILE A 10 -4.37 0.59 -6.14
N CYS A 11 -3.76 1.42 -6.98
CA CYS A 11 -4.25 2.74 -7.37
C CYS A 11 -5.44 2.64 -8.34
N SER A 12 -6.64 2.36 -7.84
CA SER A 12 -7.84 2.16 -8.66
C SER A 12 -8.49 3.46 -9.14
N GLY A 13 -8.19 4.59 -8.50
CA GLY A 13 -8.84 5.89 -8.74
C GLY A 13 -10.32 5.96 -8.30
N LYS A 14 -10.85 4.91 -7.67
CA LYS A 14 -12.25 4.83 -7.21
C LYS A 14 -12.36 5.06 -5.71
N SER A 15 -13.50 5.57 -5.26
CA SER A 15 -13.79 5.81 -3.84
C SER A 15 -14.57 4.68 -3.16
N ASP A 16 -15.10 3.73 -3.92
CA ASP A 16 -15.79 2.54 -3.41
C ASP A 16 -15.63 1.37 -4.39
N TRP A 17 -15.91 0.15 -3.90
CA TRP A 17 -15.72 -1.11 -4.63
C TRP A 17 -16.83 -2.12 -4.28
N PRO A 18 -16.98 -3.20 -5.07
CA PRO A 18 -17.80 -4.34 -4.66
C PRO A 18 -17.28 -4.96 -3.36
N SER A 19 -18.18 -5.60 -2.59
CA SER A 19 -17.85 -6.22 -1.29
C SER A 19 -16.58 -7.07 -1.30
N ARG A 20 -16.29 -7.70 -2.45
CA ARG A 20 -15.05 -8.39 -2.77
C ARG A 20 -14.37 -7.65 -3.92
N ILE A 21 -13.20 -7.06 -3.64
CA ILE A 21 -12.47 -6.25 -4.61
C ILE A 21 -12.03 -7.05 -5.84
N GLU A 22 -11.83 -8.36 -5.70
CA GLU A 22 -11.49 -9.28 -6.77
C GLU A 22 -12.64 -9.55 -7.74
N GLU A 23 -13.88 -9.26 -7.37
CA GLU A 23 -15.04 -9.43 -8.26
C GLU A 23 -15.28 -8.18 -9.12
N GLU A 24 -14.50 -7.11 -8.90
CA GLU A 24 -14.55 -5.92 -9.75
C GLU A 24 -14.25 -6.24 -11.21
N SER A 25 -14.88 -5.54 -12.15
CA SER A 25 -14.71 -5.79 -13.59
C SER A 25 -14.90 -7.26 -13.98
N SER A 26 -15.83 -7.96 -13.31
CA SER A 26 -16.10 -9.39 -13.53
C SER A 26 -14.90 -10.31 -13.30
N GLY A 27 -13.99 -9.93 -12.40
CA GLY A 27 -12.76 -10.69 -12.12
C GLY A 27 -11.55 -10.23 -12.91
N ASP A 28 -11.72 -9.36 -13.91
CA ASP A 28 -10.61 -8.81 -14.68
C ASP A 28 -10.03 -7.56 -13.99
N ASN A 29 -9.36 -7.76 -12.85
CA ASN A 29 -8.70 -6.70 -12.09
C ASN A 29 -7.41 -7.19 -11.40
N LEU A 30 -6.49 -6.26 -11.12
CA LEU A 30 -5.20 -6.58 -10.51
C LEU A 30 -5.34 -7.29 -9.14
N ALA A 31 -6.38 -6.99 -8.37
CA ALA A 31 -6.58 -7.65 -7.08
C ALA A 31 -6.89 -9.14 -7.24
N ALA A 32 -7.67 -9.51 -8.27
CA ALA A 32 -7.94 -10.89 -8.64
C ALA A 32 -6.65 -11.61 -9.09
N ASP A 33 -5.86 -11.00 -9.96
CA ASP A 33 -4.63 -11.61 -10.49
C ASP A 33 -3.60 -11.88 -9.37
N ILE A 34 -3.44 -10.93 -8.44
CA ILE A 34 -2.55 -11.12 -7.28
C ILE A 34 -3.10 -12.26 -6.40
N LYS A 35 -4.41 -12.30 -6.14
CA LYS A 35 -5.05 -13.35 -5.33
C LYS A 35 -4.96 -14.72 -5.99
N GLU A 36 -4.97 -14.82 -7.31
CA GLU A 36 -4.76 -16.08 -8.02
C GLU A 36 -3.37 -16.66 -7.71
N LEU A 37 -2.36 -15.79 -7.60
CA LEU A 37 -0.97 -16.20 -7.35
C LEU A 37 -0.67 -16.51 -5.88
N ILE A 38 -1.13 -15.69 -4.94
CA ILE A 38 -0.77 -15.81 -3.51
C ILE A 38 -1.91 -16.28 -2.60
N GLY A 39 -3.15 -16.26 -3.11
CA GLY A 39 -4.33 -16.72 -2.38
C GLY A 39 -4.38 -18.24 -2.25
N ARG A 40 -5.46 -18.75 -1.67
CA ARG A 40 -5.63 -20.18 -1.39
C ARG A 40 -5.51 -21.01 -2.66
N GLY A 41 -4.51 -21.89 -2.72
CA GLY A 41 -4.27 -22.76 -3.88
C GLY A 41 -3.43 -22.12 -4.99
N GLY A 42 -3.06 -20.85 -4.84
CA GLY A 42 -2.15 -20.17 -5.76
C GLY A 42 -0.72 -20.72 -5.70
N MET A 43 0.03 -20.50 -6.78
CA MET A 43 1.41 -21.01 -6.93
C MET A 43 2.36 -20.59 -5.80
N TYR A 44 2.16 -19.39 -5.26
CA TYR A 44 2.96 -18.79 -4.19
C TYR A 44 2.18 -18.66 -2.88
N SER A 45 1.13 -19.49 -2.69
CA SER A 45 0.38 -19.51 -1.45
C SER A 45 1.26 -19.97 -0.29
N ASP A 46 1.42 -19.11 0.71
CA ASP A 46 2.16 -19.39 1.95
C ASP A 46 1.34 -18.85 3.14
N PRO A 47 0.83 -19.72 4.03
CA PRO A 47 0.08 -19.29 5.21
C PRO A 47 0.91 -18.51 6.23
N TYR A 48 2.25 -18.54 6.14
CA TYR A 48 3.18 -17.80 6.99
C TYR A 48 3.62 -16.45 6.37
N ASN A 49 3.16 -16.12 5.16
CA ASN A 49 3.41 -14.84 4.52
C ASN A 49 2.08 -14.15 4.15
N ASN A 50 1.47 -13.47 5.12
CA ASN A 50 0.21 -12.77 4.91
C ASN A 50 0.43 -11.44 4.18
N VAL A 51 -0.08 -11.32 2.95
CA VAL A 51 -0.04 -10.07 2.18
C VAL A 51 -1.44 -9.46 2.11
N LEU A 52 -1.58 -8.22 2.58
CA LEU A 52 -2.84 -7.49 2.56
C LEU A 52 -3.04 -6.82 1.19
N ILE A 53 -4.06 -7.22 0.45
CA ILE A 53 -4.39 -6.61 -0.85
C ILE A 53 -5.54 -5.63 -0.66
N THR A 54 -5.34 -4.38 -1.06
CA THR A 54 -6.33 -3.31 -0.97
C THR A 54 -6.37 -2.47 -2.23
N ASN A 55 -7.57 -2.05 -2.63
CA ASN A 55 -7.72 -0.97 -3.61
C ASN A 55 -7.70 0.39 -2.88
N ALA A 56 -7.26 1.42 -3.60
CA ALA A 56 -7.20 2.80 -3.14
C ALA A 56 -7.80 3.77 -4.13
N SER A 57 -8.26 4.91 -3.61
CA SER A 57 -8.75 6.04 -4.40
C SER A 57 -7.64 6.84 -5.09
N PHE A 58 -6.39 6.45 -4.91
CA PHE A 58 -5.28 7.05 -5.65
C PHE A 58 -5.40 6.71 -7.13
N PRO A 59 -5.23 7.70 -8.04
CA PRO A 59 -5.18 7.43 -9.47
C PRO A 59 -3.87 6.72 -9.83
N SER A 60 -3.93 5.81 -10.80
CA SER A 60 -2.73 5.21 -11.39
C SER A 60 -1.95 6.24 -12.21
N THR A 61 -0.62 6.09 -12.27
CA THR A 61 0.24 6.84 -13.19
C THR A 61 -0.18 6.56 -14.63
N ILE A 62 -0.30 7.63 -15.41
CA ILE A 62 -0.61 7.56 -16.85
C ILE A 62 0.71 7.64 -17.62
N LEU A 63 0.88 6.76 -18.60
CA LEU A 63 1.98 6.86 -19.57
C LEU A 63 1.67 7.98 -20.57
N SER A 64 2.34 9.12 -20.45
CA SER A 64 2.12 10.29 -21.31
C SER A 64 2.24 9.99 -22.81
N HIS A 65 3.13 9.06 -23.20
CA HIS A 65 3.35 8.66 -24.59
C HIS A 65 2.45 7.53 -25.10
N ARG A 66 1.75 6.83 -24.19
CA ARG A 66 0.83 5.71 -24.51
C ARG A 66 -0.37 5.70 -23.56
N PRO A 67 -1.21 6.74 -23.57
CA PRO A 67 -2.35 6.85 -22.66
C PRO A 67 -3.39 5.74 -22.88
N GLU A 68 -3.38 5.08 -24.05
CA GLU A 68 -4.22 3.94 -24.38
C GLU A 68 -3.84 2.65 -23.64
N LEU A 69 -2.61 2.56 -23.14
CA LEU A 69 -2.14 1.37 -22.44
C LEU A 69 -2.65 1.38 -21.00
N LEU A 70 -3.71 0.63 -20.75
CA LEU A 70 -4.28 0.46 -19.42
C LEU A 70 -3.28 -0.26 -18.51
N THR A 71 -2.83 0.45 -17.50
CA THR A 71 -1.87 -0.03 -16.51
C THR A 71 -2.35 0.39 -15.13
N ASN A 72 -2.07 -0.46 -14.15
CA ASN A 72 -2.28 -0.11 -12.75
C ASN A 72 -0.96 0.33 -12.13
N SER A 73 -1.05 1.21 -11.14
CA SER A 73 0.04 1.49 -10.21
C SER A 73 -0.27 0.90 -8.85
N ALA A 74 0.76 0.63 -8.05
CA ALA A 74 0.58 0.15 -6.69
C ALA A 74 1.66 0.68 -5.74
N TYR A 75 1.27 0.94 -4.50
CA TYR A 75 2.21 1.11 -3.39
C TYR A 75 2.40 -0.22 -2.66
N ILE A 76 3.64 -0.50 -2.27
CA ILE A 76 4.04 -1.64 -1.45
C ILE A 76 4.58 -1.11 -0.13
N VAL A 77 3.89 -1.41 0.95
CA VAL A 77 4.20 -0.93 2.31
C VAL A 77 4.14 -2.08 3.30
N PRO A 78 5.06 -2.20 4.26
CA PRO A 78 6.03 -1.20 4.70
C PRO A 78 7.36 -1.20 3.91
N SER A 79 7.46 -1.84 2.75
CA SER A 79 8.66 -1.71 1.89
C SER A 79 8.87 -0.31 1.27
N PHE A 80 7.87 0.58 1.35
CA PHE A 80 7.86 1.94 0.79
C PHE A 80 8.30 2.01 -0.68
N LYS A 81 7.75 1.13 -1.50
CA LYS A 81 7.95 1.13 -2.96
C LYS A 81 6.69 1.57 -3.68
N TYR A 82 6.87 2.35 -4.74
CA TYR A 82 5.82 2.70 -5.69
C TYR A 82 6.15 2.07 -7.04
N ILE A 83 5.23 1.25 -7.54
CA ILE A 83 5.35 0.59 -8.84
C ILE A 83 4.39 1.31 -9.79
N PRO A 84 4.89 2.11 -10.74
CA PRO A 84 4.04 2.95 -11.58
C PRO A 84 3.30 2.15 -12.66
N PHE A 85 3.91 1.07 -13.16
CA PHE A 85 3.41 0.38 -14.34
C PHE A 85 3.29 -1.12 -14.09
N LEU A 86 2.06 -1.60 -14.01
CA LEU A 86 1.67 -3.01 -13.96
C LEU A 86 0.72 -3.28 -15.14
N PRO A 87 1.25 -3.42 -16.37
CA PRO A 87 0.44 -3.77 -17.52
C PRO A 87 -0.11 -5.20 -17.35
N ARG A 88 -1.38 -5.39 -17.67
CA ARG A 88 -2.07 -6.70 -17.55
C ARG A 88 -2.32 -7.35 -18.91
N VAL A 89 -1.42 -7.12 -19.86
CA VAL A 89 -1.42 -7.81 -21.18
C VAL A 89 -1.00 -9.27 -21.07
N SER A 90 -0.22 -9.60 -20.03
CA SER A 90 0.16 -10.96 -19.60
C SER A 90 0.26 -10.99 -18.07
N PHE A 91 0.44 -12.19 -17.51
CA PHE A 91 0.68 -12.37 -16.07
C PHE A 91 2.09 -12.00 -15.62
N ASP A 92 3.01 -11.67 -16.55
CA ASP A 92 4.43 -11.50 -16.24
C ASP A 92 4.67 -10.35 -15.25
N SER A 93 4.01 -9.21 -15.42
CA SER A 93 4.13 -8.08 -14.50
C SER A 93 3.53 -8.37 -13.13
N VAL A 94 2.45 -9.16 -13.05
CA VAL A 94 1.85 -9.58 -11.77
C VAL A 94 2.75 -10.58 -11.06
N GLN A 95 3.34 -11.53 -11.81
CA GLN A 95 4.31 -12.48 -11.27
C GLN A 95 5.58 -11.76 -10.78
N ALA A 96 6.07 -10.79 -11.54
CA ALA A 96 7.21 -9.95 -11.17
C ALA A 96 6.91 -9.11 -9.92
N LEU A 97 5.69 -8.57 -9.78
CA LEU A 97 5.22 -7.91 -8.56
C LEU A 97 5.28 -8.87 -7.37
N VAL A 98 4.67 -10.05 -7.48
CA VAL A 98 4.61 -11.03 -6.39
C VAL A 98 6.02 -11.48 -5.99
N LYS A 99 6.79 -12.01 -6.93
CA LYS A 99 8.14 -12.54 -6.65
C LYS A 99 9.14 -11.44 -6.31
N GLY A 100 9.02 -10.26 -6.90
CA GLY A 100 9.95 -9.15 -6.67
C GLY A 100 9.72 -8.41 -5.36
N PHE A 101 8.46 -8.31 -4.91
CA PHE A 101 8.11 -7.40 -3.82
C PHE A 101 7.29 -8.02 -2.69
N LEU A 102 6.48 -9.06 -2.92
CA LEU A 102 5.50 -9.55 -1.93
C LEU A 102 5.92 -10.82 -1.19
N LEU A 103 6.78 -11.65 -1.79
CA LEU A 103 7.32 -12.84 -1.14
C LEU A 103 8.35 -12.48 -0.06
N PRO A 104 8.53 -13.32 0.98
CA PRO A 104 9.48 -13.05 2.03
C PRO A 104 10.93 -13.22 1.54
N THR A 105 11.87 -12.56 2.23
CA THR A 105 13.31 -12.79 2.03
C THR A 105 13.83 -13.98 2.83
N LYS A 106 13.09 -14.40 3.86
CA LYS A 106 13.39 -15.56 4.70
C LYS A 106 12.10 -16.31 5.01
N LEU A 107 12.11 -17.62 4.80
CA LEU A 107 10.97 -18.49 5.10
C LEU A 107 10.83 -18.75 6.61
N HIS A 108 9.58 -18.95 7.03
CA HIS A 108 9.27 -19.43 8.38
C HIS A 108 9.82 -20.86 8.59
N PRO A 109 10.29 -21.25 9.79
CA PRO A 109 10.85 -22.60 10.07
C PRO A 109 9.93 -23.78 9.73
N ALA A 110 8.61 -23.56 9.66
CA ALA A 110 7.66 -24.56 9.19
C ALA A 110 7.96 -25.09 7.77
N HIS A 111 8.75 -24.36 6.99
CA HIS A 111 9.17 -24.75 5.64
C HIS A 111 10.43 -25.63 5.61
N ASP A 112 11.04 -25.96 6.74
CA ASP A 112 12.33 -26.66 6.78
C ASP A 112 12.30 -28.01 6.05
N SER A 113 11.15 -28.70 6.06
CA SER A 113 10.93 -29.98 5.37
C SER A 113 10.70 -29.86 3.86
N LEU A 114 10.50 -28.66 3.33
CA LEU A 114 10.31 -28.46 1.88
C LEU A 114 11.60 -28.69 1.10
N SER A 115 11.46 -29.19 -0.13
CA SER A 115 12.59 -29.32 -1.06
C SER A 115 13.14 -27.93 -1.45
N PRO A 116 14.41 -27.83 -1.88
CA PRO A 116 15.01 -26.55 -2.28
C PRO A 116 14.21 -25.81 -3.35
N ILE A 117 13.65 -26.52 -4.33
CA ILE A 117 12.84 -25.95 -5.41
C ILE A 117 11.56 -25.30 -4.86
N HIS A 118 10.89 -25.94 -3.90
CA HIS A 118 9.70 -25.38 -3.28
C HIS A 118 10.02 -24.16 -2.40
N LYS A 119 11.17 -24.18 -1.71
CA LYS A 119 11.64 -23.03 -0.93
C LYS A 119 11.95 -21.84 -1.84
N ASP A 120 12.69 -22.05 -2.92
CA ASP A 120 13.05 -21.00 -3.89
C ASP A 120 11.82 -20.35 -4.51
N ARG A 121 10.78 -21.14 -4.82
CA ARG A 121 9.50 -20.63 -5.33
C ARG A 121 8.82 -19.64 -4.39
N LEU A 122 9.00 -19.77 -3.08
CA LEU A 122 8.36 -18.96 -2.05
C LEU A 122 9.24 -17.78 -1.58
N LEU A 123 10.41 -17.57 -2.19
CA LEU A 123 11.33 -16.50 -1.83
C LEU A 123 11.30 -15.34 -2.82
N LYS A 124 11.57 -14.14 -2.30
CA LYS A 124 11.73 -12.93 -3.09
C LYS A 124 12.90 -13.08 -4.08
N SER A 125 12.70 -12.65 -5.34
CA SER A 125 13.73 -12.65 -6.39
C SER A 125 14.03 -11.22 -6.85
N LYS A 126 15.30 -10.85 -6.82
CA LYS A 126 15.76 -9.53 -7.26
C LYS A 126 15.61 -9.36 -8.78
N GLU A 127 15.87 -10.42 -9.53
CA GLU A 127 15.76 -10.46 -10.99
C GLU A 127 14.32 -10.19 -11.43
N GLN A 128 13.34 -10.71 -10.68
CA GLN A 128 11.92 -10.42 -10.91
C GLN A 128 11.56 -8.97 -10.56
N ALA A 129 12.17 -8.40 -9.52
CA ALA A 129 11.96 -6.99 -9.19
C ALA A 129 12.50 -6.05 -10.29
N GLU A 130 13.62 -6.40 -10.92
CA GLU A 130 14.24 -5.65 -12.02
C GLU A 130 13.41 -5.69 -13.33
N PHE A 131 12.48 -6.65 -13.45
CA PHE A 131 11.53 -6.71 -14.57
C PHE A 131 10.49 -5.57 -14.54
N LEU A 132 10.25 -4.98 -13.37
CA LEU A 132 9.30 -3.87 -13.22
C LEU A 132 10.02 -2.52 -13.42
N PRO A 133 9.67 -1.75 -14.46
CA PRO A 133 10.37 -0.51 -14.77
C PRO A 133 9.94 0.63 -13.82
N ALA A 134 10.87 1.58 -13.63
CA ALA A 134 10.61 2.85 -12.96
C ALA A 134 10.04 2.76 -11.53
N VAL A 135 10.33 1.68 -10.80
CA VAL A 135 9.99 1.55 -9.38
C VAL A 135 10.66 2.69 -8.59
N LYS A 136 9.89 3.38 -7.75
CA LYS A 136 10.35 4.52 -6.93
C LYS A 136 10.27 4.22 -5.44
N ASP A 137 11.11 4.88 -4.66
CA ASP A 137 10.91 4.99 -3.21
C ASP A 137 9.75 5.96 -2.92
N VAL A 138 8.88 5.58 -1.99
CA VAL A 138 7.81 6.44 -1.47
C VAL A 138 8.43 7.47 -0.53
N LYS A 139 8.18 8.75 -0.79
CA LYS A 139 8.74 9.87 -0.01
C LYS A 139 7.68 10.66 0.74
N GLU A 140 6.43 10.51 0.34
CA GLU A 140 5.25 11.10 0.97
C GLU A 140 4.71 10.20 2.09
N MET A 141 4.05 10.81 3.08
CA MET A 141 3.21 10.06 4.01
C MET A 141 1.98 9.52 3.30
N LEU A 142 1.53 8.32 3.68
CA LEU A 142 0.27 7.76 3.20
C LEU A 142 -0.74 7.71 4.35
N VAL A 143 -1.84 8.43 4.22
CA VAL A 143 -2.99 8.37 5.12
C VAL A 143 -4.08 7.58 4.43
N LEU A 144 -4.30 6.35 4.88
CA LEU A 144 -5.21 5.39 4.25
C LEU A 144 -6.43 5.16 5.14
N ILE A 145 -7.62 5.45 4.61
CA ILE A 145 -8.85 5.47 5.39
C ILE A 145 -9.80 4.44 4.82
N CYS A 146 -10.30 3.52 5.62
CA CYS A 146 -11.27 2.54 5.15
C CYS A 146 -12.59 3.25 4.74
N GLY A 147 -12.86 3.30 3.44
CA GLY A 147 -14.03 3.92 2.82
C GLY A 147 -14.97 2.94 2.12
N HIS A 148 -14.78 1.63 2.31
CA HIS A 148 -15.42 0.58 1.53
C HIS A 148 -16.91 0.39 1.88
N GLY A 149 -17.79 1.15 1.23
CA GLY A 149 -19.25 1.10 1.39
C GLY A 149 -19.86 -0.21 0.93
N GLY A 150 -19.37 -0.78 -0.17
CA GLY A 150 -19.82 -2.09 -0.68
C GLY A 150 -19.56 -3.26 0.28
N ARG A 151 -18.66 -3.09 1.25
CA ARG A 151 -18.40 -4.07 2.32
C ARG A 151 -19.04 -3.69 3.65
N ASP A 152 -18.95 -2.43 4.04
CA ASP A 152 -19.55 -1.89 5.26
C ASP A 152 -20.01 -0.44 5.01
N VAL A 153 -21.34 -0.24 4.96
CA VAL A 153 -21.96 1.07 4.72
C VAL A 153 -21.46 2.15 5.67
N ARG A 154 -21.12 1.78 6.92
CA ARG A 154 -20.62 2.74 7.91
C ARG A 154 -19.25 3.27 7.49
N CYS A 155 -18.37 2.42 6.93
CA CYS A 155 -17.10 2.86 6.36
C CYS A 155 -17.31 3.75 5.13
N GLY A 156 -18.29 3.41 4.27
CA GLY A 156 -18.67 4.25 3.14
C GLY A 156 -19.14 5.66 3.52
N ILE A 157 -19.78 5.80 4.69
CA ILE A 157 -20.22 7.10 5.23
C ILE A 157 -19.07 7.84 5.93
N THR A 158 -18.36 7.16 6.84
CA THR A 158 -17.34 7.80 7.69
C THR A 158 -16.05 8.11 6.94
N GLY A 159 -15.65 7.26 5.99
CA GLY A 159 -14.39 7.38 5.25
C GLY A 159 -14.21 8.76 4.58
N PRO A 160 -15.15 9.22 3.73
CA PRO A 160 -15.06 10.52 3.07
C PRO A 160 -15.00 11.71 4.04
N ILE A 161 -15.69 11.62 5.19
CA ILE A 161 -15.67 12.66 6.23
C ILE A 161 -14.26 12.77 6.83
N LEU A 162 -13.66 11.63 7.19
CA LEU A 162 -12.29 11.59 7.71
C LEU A 162 -11.29 12.07 6.66
N GLN A 163 -11.43 11.65 5.40
CA GLN A 163 -10.58 12.11 4.31
C GLN A 163 -10.59 13.63 4.18
N ALA A 164 -11.79 14.23 4.11
CA ALA A 164 -11.94 15.68 4.02
C ALA A 164 -11.28 16.40 5.21
N GLU A 165 -11.39 15.85 6.41
CA GLU A 165 -10.79 16.45 7.61
C GLU A 165 -9.25 16.36 7.59
N PHE A 166 -8.67 15.22 7.19
CA PHE A 166 -7.21 15.13 7.01
C PHE A 166 -6.72 16.09 5.93
N GLU A 167 -7.41 16.18 4.79
CA GLU A 167 -7.06 17.11 3.72
C GLU A 167 -7.14 18.57 4.16
N ARG A 168 -8.02 18.90 5.10
CA ARG A 168 -8.16 20.24 5.68
C ARG A 168 -7.08 20.55 6.72
N VAL A 169 -6.75 19.59 7.58
CA VAL A 169 -5.85 19.79 8.74
C VAL A 169 -4.37 19.68 8.38
N LEU A 170 -3.99 18.78 7.46
CA LEU A 170 -2.58 18.57 7.10
C LEU A 170 -1.87 19.85 6.59
N PRO A 171 -2.46 20.66 5.71
CA PRO A 171 -1.84 21.91 5.27
C PRO A 171 -1.66 22.92 6.41
N VAL A 172 -2.56 22.95 7.40
CA VAL A 172 -2.44 23.79 8.62
C VAL A 172 -1.27 23.34 9.50
N LYS A 173 -0.74 22.14 9.27
CA LYS A 173 0.43 21.56 9.94
C LYS A 173 1.67 21.52 9.05
N ASP A 174 1.72 22.36 8.03
CA ASP A 174 2.84 22.46 7.07
C ASP A 174 3.12 21.14 6.31
N VAL A 175 2.06 20.35 6.09
CA VAL A 175 2.10 19.14 5.27
C VAL A 175 1.27 19.36 4.02
N GLN A 176 1.92 19.43 2.86
CA GLN A 176 1.28 19.56 1.57
C GLN A 176 0.56 18.25 1.20
N VAL A 177 -0.72 18.34 0.87
CA VAL A 177 -1.49 17.21 0.35
C VAL A 177 -1.29 17.11 -1.16
N LEU A 178 -0.69 16.00 -1.60
CA LEU A 178 -0.51 15.70 -3.02
C LEU A 178 -1.80 15.08 -3.58
N LYS A 179 -2.36 15.73 -4.60
CA LYS A 179 -3.53 15.26 -5.36
C LYS A 179 -3.09 14.87 -6.77
N GLY A 180 -3.65 13.80 -7.32
CA GLY A 180 -3.27 13.28 -8.65
C GLY A 180 -2.30 12.10 -8.59
N ALA A 181 -1.94 11.60 -9.77
CA ALA A 181 -1.07 10.43 -9.89
C ALA A 181 0.38 10.77 -9.51
N VAL A 182 1.21 9.76 -9.30
CA VAL A 182 2.65 9.97 -9.18
C VAL A 182 3.21 10.19 -10.58
N GLU A 183 3.79 11.36 -10.81
CA GLU A 183 4.45 11.66 -12.08
C GLU A 183 5.75 10.85 -12.22
N VAL A 184 5.94 10.27 -13.40
CA VAL A 184 7.16 9.54 -13.77
C VAL A 184 7.69 10.15 -15.05
N GLY A 185 8.76 10.94 -14.94
CA GLY A 185 9.46 11.47 -16.11
C GLY A 185 10.13 10.34 -16.92
N ASP A 186 10.25 10.53 -18.23
CA ASP A 186 10.83 9.55 -19.17
C ASP A 186 12.30 9.21 -18.87
N ASN A 187 13.00 10.09 -18.17
CA ASN A 187 14.32 9.86 -17.63
C ASN A 187 14.17 9.82 -16.11
N GLY A 188 14.56 8.71 -15.47
CA GLY A 188 14.39 8.42 -14.04
C GLY A 188 15.00 9.41 -13.03
N ALA A 189 15.34 10.63 -13.44
CA ALA A 189 15.66 11.77 -12.60
C ALA A 189 14.51 12.78 -12.64
N THR A 190 13.59 12.65 -11.68
CA THR A 190 12.97 13.84 -11.08
C THR A 190 13.45 13.87 -9.63
N GLU A 191 14.75 14.10 -9.47
CA GLU A 191 15.23 14.70 -8.23
C GLU A 191 14.64 16.11 -8.21
N LEU A 192 13.77 16.36 -7.23
CA LEU A 192 13.55 17.72 -6.76
C LEU A 192 14.93 18.23 -6.32
N LEU A 193 15.61 18.92 -7.23
CA LEU A 193 16.77 19.75 -6.92
C LEU A 193 16.26 20.92 -6.08
N GLY A 194 16.05 20.66 -4.78
CA GLY A 194 15.89 21.72 -3.80
C GLY A 194 17.24 22.40 -3.63
N ALA A 195 17.32 23.67 -4.01
CA ALA A 195 18.45 24.52 -3.64
C ALA A 195 18.66 24.45 -2.10
N PRO A 196 19.90 24.60 -1.60
CA PRO A 196 20.26 24.29 -0.21
C PRO A 196 19.56 25.12 0.89
N ASN A 197 18.61 26.01 0.54
CA ASN A 197 17.88 26.89 1.45
C ASN A 197 16.35 26.86 1.27
N GLU A 198 15.79 25.93 0.49
CA GLU A 198 14.32 25.80 0.43
C GLU A 198 13.78 24.99 1.63
N PRO A 199 12.68 25.43 2.26
CA PRO A 199 12.06 24.68 3.34
C PRO A 199 11.66 23.29 2.86
N VAL A 200 12.03 22.25 3.60
CA VAL A 200 11.64 20.86 3.29
C VAL A 200 10.12 20.74 3.42
N ILE A 201 9.40 20.86 2.31
CA ILE A 201 7.94 20.70 2.29
C ILE A 201 7.63 19.23 2.54
N LYS A 202 7.03 18.93 3.70
CA LYS A 202 6.51 17.59 4.00
C LYS A 202 5.29 17.34 3.13
N THR A 203 5.20 16.15 2.55
CA THR A 203 4.10 15.80 1.66
C THR A 203 3.32 14.59 2.19
N ALA A 204 2.03 14.55 1.89
CA ALA A 204 1.16 13.44 2.21
C ALA A 204 0.16 13.16 1.09
N ARG A 205 -0.25 11.91 0.96
CA ARG A 205 -1.41 11.49 0.16
C ARG A 205 -2.46 10.91 1.10
N VAL A 206 -3.69 11.41 0.97
CA VAL A 206 -4.85 10.96 1.74
C VAL A 206 -5.78 10.22 0.81
N GLY A 207 -6.07 8.95 1.10
CA GLY A 207 -6.84 8.09 0.20
C GLY A 207 -7.84 7.22 0.94
N LEU A 208 -8.98 6.98 0.31
CA LEU A 208 -9.90 5.93 0.71
C LEU A 208 -9.33 4.59 0.25
N ILE A 209 -9.50 3.56 1.08
CA ILE A 209 -9.09 2.20 0.76
C ILE A 209 -10.22 1.22 0.96
N SER A 210 -10.13 0.11 0.23
CA SER A 210 -11.00 -1.04 0.42
C SER A 210 -10.84 -1.60 1.83
N HIS A 211 -11.87 -2.27 2.32
CA HIS A 211 -11.97 -2.81 3.68
C HIS A 211 -10.71 -3.57 4.11
N ILE A 212 -10.00 -2.98 5.06
CA ILE A 212 -9.01 -3.66 5.89
C ILE A 212 -9.80 -4.29 7.05
N GLY A 213 -9.60 -5.57 7.38
CA GLY A 213 -10.38 -6.22 8.44
C GLY A 213 -10.07 -5.69 9.85
N GLY A 214 -10.81 -6.14 10.86
CA GLY A 214 -10.47 -5.91 12.27
C GLY A 214 -11.42 -5.04 13.10
N HIS A 215 -12.71 -4.89 12.71
CA HIS A 215 -13.52 -3.83 13.35
C HIS A 215 -14.96 -4.21 13.67
N LYS A 216 -15.33 -3.88 14.92
CA LYS A 216 -16.70 -3.65 15.38
C LYS A 216 -17.21 -2.25 14.92
N PHE A 217 -16.31 -1.33 14.56
CA PHE A 217 -16.57 0.08 14.22
C PHE A 217 -15.99 0.51 12.86
N ALA A 218 -16.48 1.62 12.31
CA ALA A 218 -16.07 2.14 10.99
C ALA A 218 -15.00 3.24 11.09
N GLY A 219 -14.35 3.54 9.95
CA GLY A 219 -13.42 4.69 9.85
C GLY A 219 -11.99 4.40 10.26
N ASN A 220 -11.49 3.18 10.01
CA ASN A 220 -10.12 2.81 10.37
C ASN A 220 -9.11 3.54 9.50
N VAL A 221 -8.01 3.95 10.12
CA VAL A 221 -6.97 4.73 9.48
C VAL A 221 -5.63 3.99 9.62
N ILE A 222 -4.89 3.88 8.52
CA ILE A 222 -3.48 3.49 8.53
C ILE A 222 -2.66 4.69 8.10
N LEU A 223 -1.63 5.04 8.87
CA LEU A 223 -0.65 6.06 8.53
C LEU A 223 0.70 5.39 8.26
N TYR A 224 1.23 5.53 7.06
CA TYR A 224 2.61 5.15 6.75
C TYR A 224 3.51 6.37 6.68
N ILE A 225 4.64 6.29 7.38
CA ILE A 225 5.63 7.36 7.47
C ILE A 225 6.91 6.88 6.77
N PRO A 226 7.36 7.54 5.69
CA PRO A 226 8.47 7.04 4.89
C PRO A 226 9.80 7.07 5.65
N PRO A 227 10.76 6.17 5.33
CA PRO A 227 11.99 6.00 6.11
C PRO A 227 12.91 7.22 6.17
N LYS A 228 12.81 8.12 5.19
CA LYS A 228 13.64 9.34 5.10
C LYS A 228 12.94 10.59 5.65
N MET A 229 11.80 10.43 6.33
CA MET A 229 11.06 11.56 6.88
C MET A 229 11.75 12.14 8.11
N THR A 230 11.75 13.47 8.22
CA THR A 230 12.35 14.22 9.32
C THR A 230 11.31 14.99 10.15
N THR A 231 11.66 15.38 11.37
CA THR A 231 10.89 16.28 12.25
C THR A 231 10.95 17.72 11.74
N MET A 232 10.32 18.68 12.42
CA MET A 232 10.45 20.10 12.04
C MET A 232 11.87 20.62 12.27
N ASP A 233 12.58 20.05 13.24
CA ASP A 233 13.95 20.42 13.61
C ASP A 233 15.02 19.76 12.72
N GLY A 234 14.61 19.00 11.70
CA GLY A 234 15.51 18.32 10.75
C GLY A 234 16.02 16.95 11.20
N GLU A 235 15.69 16.52 12.42
CA GLU A 235 16.05 15.19 12.95
C GLU A 235 15.24 14.07 12.29
N ALA A 236 15.76 12.84 12.31
CA ALA A 236 15.01 11.69 11.81
C ALA A 236 13.67 11.52 12.56
N HIS A 237 12.57 11.32 11.83
CA HIS A 237 11.27 11.15 12.46
C HIS A 237 11.26 9.86 13.31
N PRO A 238 10.82 9.88 14.58
CA PRO A 238 10.88 8.70 15.46
C PRO A 238 10.12 7.47 14.95
N LEU A 239 9.16 7.70 14.04
CA LEU A 239 8.33 6.68 13.40
C LEU A 239 8.64 6.54 11.91
N ALA A 240 9.79 7.04 11.44
CA ALA A 240 10.22 6.86 10.05
C ALA A 240 10.32 5.37 9.72
N GLY A 241 9.73 4.96 8.60
CA GLY A 241 9.66 3.56 8.19
C GLY A 241 8.55 2.75 8.88
N CYS A 242 7.71 3.39 9.70
CA CYS A 242 6.61 2.71 10.37
C CYS A 242 5.28 2.82 9.61
N GLY A 243 4.45 1.79 9.77
CA GLY A 243 3.00 1.87 9.61
C GLY A 243 2.33 1.99 10.97
N ILE A 244 1.36 2.89 11.11
CA ILE A 244 0.56 3.08 12.30
C ILE A 244 -0.88 2.76 11.97
N TRP A 245 -1.44 1.72 12.58
CA TRP A 245 -2.85 1.41 12.41
C TRP A 245 -3.64 1.93 13.61
N GLN A 246 -4.64 2.77 13.33
CA GLN A 246 -5.62 3.24 14.30
C GLN A 246 -6.96 2.58 14.02
N GLY A 247 -7.30 1.64 14.91
CA GLY A 247 -8.61 1.00 14.99
C GLY A 247 -9.36 1.46 16.24
N TRP A 248 -10.69 1.35 16.20
CA TRP A 248 -11.55 1.64 17.34
C TRP A 248 -12.05 0.33 17.94
N GLU A 249 -11.85 0.14 19.23
CA GLU A 249 -12.36 -1.01 19.99
C GLU A 249 -13.16 -0.52 21.21
N LYS A 250 -14.23 -1.24 21.57
CA LYS A 250 -15.02 -0.94 22.77
C LYS A 250 -14.59 -1.90 23.87
N ASP A 251 -14.00 -1.35 24.92
CA ASP A 251 -13.91 -2.03 26.21
C ASP A 251 -15.17 -1.71 27.01
N ARG A 252 -15.63 -2.64 27.87
CA ARG A 252 -17.00 -2.65 28.43
C ARG A 252 -17.46 -1.34 29.11
N ASP A 253 -16.53 -0.45 29.48
CA ASP A 253 -16.82 0.87 30.08
C ASP A 253 -16.10 2.08 29.44
N ARG A 254 -15.30 1.92 28.36
CA ARG A 254 -14.57 3.03 27.70
C ARG A 254 -14.34 2.78 26.20
N ASP A 255 -14.53 3.82 25.39
CA ASP A 255 -14.03 3.85 24.01
C ASP A 255 -12.50 4.03 24.05
N ARG A 256 -11.73 3.12 23.42
CA ARG A 256 -10.27 3.22 23.33
C ARG A 256 -9.84 3.07 21.86
N SER A 257 -8.96 3.95 21.40
CA SER A 257 -8.25 3.76 20.14
C SER A 257 -7.07 2.81 20.36
N SER A 258 -6.97 1.75 19.56
CA SER A 258 -5.77 0.91 19.52
C SER A 258 -4.82 1.49 18.46
N VAL A 259 -3.60 1.85 18.87
CA VAL A 259 -2.54 2.31 17.98
C VAL A 259 -1.48 1.21 17.89
N PHE A 260 -1.29 0.64 16.71
CA PHE A 260 -0.23 -0.33 16.45
C PHE A 260 0.84 0.33 15.57
N ALA A 261 2.04 0.57 16.10
CA ALA A 261 3.18 1.02 15.31
C ALA A 261 4.03 -0.19 14.92
N THR A 262 4.21 -0.41 13.62
CA THR A 262 5.02 -1.51 13.09
C THR A 262 6.27 -0.92 12.45
N ASN A 263 7.42 -1.05 13.10
CA ASN A 263 8.70 -1.11 12.38
C ASN A 263 8.67 -2.41 11.56
N GLY A 264 9.29 -2.46 10.38
CA GLY A 264 9.25 -3.56 9.39
C GLY A 264 9.66 -4.99 9.84
N SER A 265 9.58 -5.32 11.13
CA SER A 265 9.39 -6.67 11.63
C SER A 265 8.18 -6.71 12.56
N TRP A 266 7.12 -7.38 12.13
CA TRP A 266 6.14 -7.90 13.09
C TRP A 266 6.90 -8.91 13.95
N ARG A 267 7.13 -8.57 15.22
CA ARG A 267 7.52 -9.59 16.19
C ARG A 267 6.23 -10.27 16.64
N GLU A 268 6.18 -11.57 16.41
CA GLU A 268 5.20 -12.51 16.97
C GLU A 268 5.12 -12.38 18.50
#